data_AF-A0A1F9XZU3-F1
#
_entry.id   AF-A0A1F9XZU3-F1
#
_cell.length_a   1.000
_cell.length_b   1.000
_cell.length_c   1.000
_cell.angle_alpha   90.00
_cell.angle_beta   90.00
_cell.angle_gamma   90.00
#
_symmetry.space_group_name_H-M   'P 1'
#
loop_
_entity.id
_entity.type
_entity.pdbx_description
1 polymer ?
#
loop_
_entity_poly.entity_id
_entity_poly.type
_entity_poly.pdbx_seq_one_letter_code
_entity_poly.pdbx_strand_id
1 'polypeptide(L)'
;MKAIIFTEGGKGIGFGHVIRCSAIKRAFEQLGIKTELIVKGDDSAAGVLGRGRYTAKDWQTGRAAWSAAGADIALIDSYLAGREIYKGIADNLKHCLYLDDCARLDYPDGTIINYNAYAPTMKYPRRNGVRYLLGTAYTPLRKEFVLIAGRKIRKHIGKALLIFGGADTAGLTSQTLKFLAADYPEMEKTVIAGGGASRAAALERLKDGKTKVIFNADTKTVRREMLDCDIAFTAGGVTLYELARTGTPAIAFCVADNQKKNVLAMAKTGVLYPARLSAGRIRFSDVEKIMARVAPIGVRKRMSGAGIKIVDGLGAARVAKYARALILEDEVSVRRAVPGDVLPVFRLSNELAVRECSINSGKITLPRHKRWFADKLSDPSVLFLIAEYKGKFIGQVRFAAEKTAVTVSISVAAKMRGSGAGGIILRKALEVMRGAYPRAAKVLAYIKRDNTASRKLFEANGFKKIGEPWVNGLKLYLYRYSRGKYEN
;
A
#
# COMPACT_ATOMS: atom_id res chain seq x y z
N MET A 1 -10.98 -12.95 -8.05
CA MET A 1 -9.55 -12.91 -7.73
C MET A 1 -9.35 -13.61 -6.41
N LYS A 2 -8.32 -14.44 -6.29
CA LYS A 2 -7.95 -15.20 -5.09
C LYS A 2 -6.49 -14.90 -4.75
N ALA A 3 -6.21 -14.65 -3.48
CA ALA A 3 -4.87 -14.45 -2.95
C ALA A 3 -4.62 -15.40 -1.78
N ILE A 4 -3.37 -15.79 -1.61
CA ILE A 4 -2.91 -16.54 -0.45
C ILE A 4 -1.76 -15.79 0.20
N ILE A 5 -1.74 -15.74 1.53
CA ILE A 5 -0.68 -15.10 2.31
C ILE A 5 -0.03 -16.15 3.19
N PHE A 6 1.27 -16.34 3.04
CA PHE A 6 2.08 -17.23 3.85
C PHE A 6 2.93 -16.42 4.83
N THR A 7 2.78 -16.67 6.12
CA THR A 7 3.51 -15.94 7.15
C THR A 7 3.75 -16.79 8.39
N GLU A 8 4.41 -16.21 9.38
CA GLU A 8 4.76 -16.87 10.63
C GLU A 8 4.56 -15.92 11.82
N GLY A 9 4.22 -16.48 12.98
CA GLY A 9 4.11 -15.70 14.21
C GLY A 9 3.72 -16.55 15.41
N GLY A 10 4.22 -16.18 16.58
CA GLY A 10 4.04 -16.96 17.81
C GLY A 10 5.14 -16.67 18.82
N LYS A 11 5.20 -17.46 19.90
CA LYS A 11 6.28 -17.36 20.89
C LYS A 11 7.64 -17.62 20.21
N GLY A 12 8.66 -16.83 20.55
CA GLY A 12 10.00 -16.91 19.95
C GLY A 12 10.17 -16.27 18.57
N ILE A 13 9.08 -16.08 17.81
CA ILE A 13 9.07 -15.40 16.49
C ILE A 13 8.64 -13.93 16.63
N GLY A 14 7.67 -13.67 17.51
CA GLY A 14 6.98 -12.40 17.61
C GLY A 14 5.79 -12.29 16.65
N PHE A 15 5.11 -11.14 16.68
CA PHE A 15 3.84 -10.92 15.97
C PHE A 15 3.93 -9.92 14.81
N GLY A 16 5.13 -9.39 14.52
CA GLY A 16 5.31 -8.34 13.51
C GLY A 16 4.81 -8.75 12.13
N HIS A 17 5.21 -9.94 11.68
CA HIS A 17 4.84 -10.54 10.39
C HIS A 17 3.32 -10.72 10.25
N VAL A 18 2.70 -11.35 11.25
CA VAL A 18 1.26 -11.56 11.32
C VAL A 18 0.49 -10.23 11.28
N ILE A 19 0.94 -9.21 12.02
CA ILE A 19 0.29 -7.90 12.04
C ILE A 19 0.34 -7.26 10.65
N ARG A 20 1.51 -7.20 9.99
CA ARG A 20 1.64 -6.60 8.66
C ARG A 20 0.89 -7.37 7.58
N CYS A 21 0.95 -8.70 7.61
CA CYS A 21 0.20 -9.57 6.71
C CYS A 21 -1.32 -9.42 6.88
N SER A 22 -1.81 -9.27 8.13
CA SER A 22 -3.23 -9.03 8.39
C SER A 22 -3.73 -7.69 7.82
N ALA A 23 -2.89 -6.66 7.86
CA ALA A 23 -3.20 -5.36 7.25
C ALA A 23 -3.33 -5.47 5.72
N ILE A 24 -2.42 -6.22 5.08
CA ILE A 24 -2.48 -6.46 3.63
C ILE A 24 -3.66 -7.35 3.26
N LYS A 25 -3.94 -8.41 4.03
CA LYS A 25 -5.14 -9.27 3.87
C LYS A 25 -6.40 -8.43 3.81
N ARG A 26 -6.58 -7.55 4.80
CA ARG A 26 -7.75 -6.66 4.84
C ARG A 26 -7.81 -5.77 3.59
N ALA A 27 -6.68 -5.24 3.14
CA ALA A 27 -6.62 -4.40 1.95
C ALA A 27 -6.97 -5.20 0.66
N PHE A 28 -6.55 -6.46 0.55
CA PHE A 28 -6.99 -7.36 -0.52
C PHE A 28 -8.51 -7.58 -0.48
N GLU A 29 -9.06 -7.89 0.69
CA GLU A 29 -10.51 -8.12 0.88
C GLU A 29 -11.35 -6.89 0.54
N GLN A 30 -10.88 -5.69 0.91
CA GLN A 30 -11.53 -4.42 0.54
C GLN A 30 -11.60 -4.17 -0.97
N LEU A 31 -10.72 -4.81 -1.75
CA LEU A 31 -10.76 -4.76 -3.21
C LEU A 31 -11.50 -5.96 -3.83
N GLY A 32 -12.16 -6.79 -3.03
CA GLY A 32 -12.91 -7.97 -3.48
C GLY A 32 -12.02 -9.17 -3.84
N ILE A 33 -10.75 -9.17 -3.42
CA ILE A 33 -9.86 -10.31 -3.58
C ILE A 33 -10.13 -11.26 -2.40
N LYS A 34 -10.57 -12.50 -2.68
CA LYS A 34 -10.74 -13.52 -1.65
C LYS A 34 -9.35 -13.90 -1.13
N THR A 35 -9.10 -13.81 0.17
CA THR A 35 -7.74 -14.01 0.72
C THR A 35 -7.72 -15.03 1.84
N GLU A 36 -6.91 -16.08 1.65
CA GLU A 36 -6.52 -17.00 2.71
C GLU A 36 -5.22 -16.54 3.38
N LEU A 37 -5.13 -16.66 4.70
CA LEU A 37 -3.93 -16.36 5.48
C LEU A 37 -3.47 -17.63 6.19
N ILE A 38 -2.28 -18.10 5.85
CA ILE A 38 -1.66 -19.30 6.40
C ILE A 38 -0.52 -18.90 7.31
N VAL A 39 -0.60 -19.33 8.56
CA VAL A 39 0.35 -18.94 9.60
C VAL A 39 1.03 -20.19 10.14
N LYS A 40 2.36 -20.22 10.04
CA LYS A 40 3.19 -21.10 10.85
C LYS A 40 3.34 -20.47 12.24
N GLY A 41 2.77 -21.08 13.26
CA GLY A 41 2.71 -20.48 14.58
C GLY A 41 2.09 -21.39 15.63
N ASP A 42 2.01 -20.88 16.85
CA ASP A 42 1.31 -21.49 17.97
C ASP A 42 -0.06 -20.81 18.20
N ASP A 43 -0.80 -21.27 19.21
CA ASP A 43 -2.12 -20.71 19.56
C ASP A 43 -2.09 -19.23 19.98
N SER A 44 -0.90 -18.67 20.27
CA SER A 44 -0.80 -17.25 20.63
C SER A 44 -1.11 -16.32 19.45
N ALA A 45 -1.02 -16.80 18.21
CA ALA A 45 -1.45 -16.05 17.03
C ALA A 45 -2.96 -15.76 17.04
N ALA A 46 -3.78 -16.62 17.65
CA ALA A 46 -5.23 -16.44 17.73
C ALA A 46 -5.61 -15.18 18.51
N GLY A 47 -4.83 -14.82 19.54
CA GLY A 47 -5.03 -13.59 20.33
C GLY A 47 -4.79 -12.31 19.52
N VAL A 48 -4.00 -12.37 18.44
CA VAL A 48 -3.66 -11.22 17.60
C VAL A 48 -4.58 -11.11 16.38
N LEU A 49 -4.89 -12.25 15.74
CA LEU A 49 -5.68 -12.29 14.51
C LEU A 49 -7.19 -12.41 14.75
N GLY A 50 -7.59 -12.97 15.89
CA GLY A 50 -8.94 -13.45 16.13
C GLY A 50 -9.17 -14.85 15.55
N ARG A 51 -9.97 -15.67 16.25
CA ARG A 51 -10.31 -17.03 15.84
C ARG A 51 -11.01 -17.04 14.47
N GLY A 52 -10.70 -18.05 13.65
CA GLY A 52 -11.33 -18.27 12.34
C GLY A 52 -10.89 -17.32 11.22
N ARG A 53 -9.89 -16.44 11.44
CA ARG A 53 -9.39 -15.50 10.42
C ARG A 53 -8.14 -15.96 9.67
N TYR A 54 -7.60 -17.11 10.04
CA TYR A 54 -6.38 -17.69 9.48
C TYR A 54 -6.42 -19.22 9.59
N THR A 55 -5.60 -19.87 8.78
CA THR A 55 -5.34 -21.30 8.83
C THR A 55 -3.99 -21.51 9.52
N ALA A 56 -3.97 -22.20 10.66
CA ALA A 56 -2.74 -22.59 11.34
C ALA A 56 -2.16 -23.81 10.62
N LYS A 57 -1.02 -23.66 9.95
CA LYS A 57 -0.37 -24.74 9.20
C LYS A 57 1.11 -24.42 9.03
N ASP A 58 1.98 -25.40 9.22
CA ASP A 58 3.35 -25.28 8.79
C ASP A 58 3.42 -25.39 7.26
N TRP A 59 3.56 -24.25 6.60
CA TRP A 59 3.65 -24.15 5.14
C TRP A 59 5.08 -24.29 4.62
N GLN A 60 6.05 -24.43 5.51
CA GLN A 60 7.48 -24.49 5.18
C GLN A 60 7.94 -25.93 4.87
N THR A 61 7.10 -26.93 5.13
CA THR A 61 7.40 -28.36 4.94
C THR A 61 6.84 -28.89 3.61
N GLY A 62 7.48 -28.52 2.50
CA GLY A 62 7.24 -29.12 1.17
C GLY A 62 5.98 -28.66 0.43
N ARG A 63 5.79 -29.18 -0.81
CA ARG A 63 4.79 -28.65 -1.75
C ARG A 63 3.34 -28.90 -1.35
N ALA A 64 3.06 -30.04 -0.70
CA ALA A 64 1.73 -30.40 -0.22
C ALA A 64 1.19 -29.43 0.85
N ALA A 65 2.09 -28.65 1.46
CA ALA A 65 1.70 -27.64 2.43
C ALA A 65 1.09 -26.38 1.76
N TRP A 66 1.42 -26.12 0.50
CA TRP A 66 0.97 -24.95 -0.25
C TRP A 66 -0.46 -25.19 -0.77
N SER A 67 -1.48 -24.65 -0.09
CA SER A 67 -2.87 -24.68 -0.60
C SER A 67 -3.08 -23.73 -1.80
N ALA A 68 -2.03 -23.42 -2.55
CA ALA A 68 -2.00 -22.39 -3.59
C ALA A 68 -2.79 -22.75 -4.86
N ALA A 69 -3.42 -23.93 -4.93
CA ALA A 69 -4.19 -24.38 -6.08
C ALA A 69 -5.31 -23.36 -6.44
N GLY A 70 -5.15 -22.71 -7.58
CA GLY A 70 -6.10 -21.73 -8.11
C GLY A 70 -6.06 -20.34 -7.46
N ALA A 71 -5.01 -20.00 -6.69
CA ALA A 71 -4.75 -18.61 -6.33
C ALA A 71 -4.20 -17.84 -7.55
N ASP A 72 -4.57 -16.56 -7.69
CA ASP A 72 -4.02 -15.69 -8.74
C ASP A 72 -2.68 -15.05 -8.28
N ILE A 73 -2.46 -14.97 -6.95
CA ILE A 73 -1.30 -14.31 -6.35
C ILE A 73 -0.96 -14.89 -4.96
N ALA A 74 0.34 -15.01 -4.66
CA ALA A 74 0.83 -15.28 -3.30
C ALA A 74 1.59 -14.08 -2.72
N LEU A 75 1.42 -13.83 -1.43
CA LEU A 75 2.30 -12.97 -0.64
C LEU A 75 3.01 -13.82 0.41
N ILE A 76 4.34 -13.72 0.49
CA ILE A 76 5.16 -14.52 1.39
C ILE A 76 5.94 -13.59 2.32
N ASP A 77 5.90 -13.88 3.62
CA ASP A 77 6.56 -13.11 4.67
C ASP A 77 7.19 -14.04 5.71
N SER A 78 8.45 -14.40 5.50
CA SER A 78 9.18 -15.30 6.40
C SER A 78 10.69 -15.10 6.32
N TYR A 79 11.32 -14.98 7.49
CA TYR A 79 12.77 -15.05 7.60
C TYR A 79 13.26 -16.50 7.83
N LEU A 80 12.37 -17.42 8.19
CA LEU A 80 12.69 -18.84 8.40
C LEU A 80 12.72 -19.64 7.08
N ALA A 81 11.83 -19.37 6.14
CA ALA A 81 11.68 -20.16 4.92
C ALA A 81 12.85 -19.94 3.93
N GLY A 82 13.54 -21.00 3.51
CA GLY A 82 14.63 -20.92 2.53
C GLY A 82 14.16 -20.59 1.10
N ARG A 83 15.12 -20.25 0.22
CA ARG A 83 14.87 -19.91 -1.19
C ARG A 83 14.04 -20.97 -1.94
N GLU A 84 14.31 -22.25 -1.68
CA GLU A 84 13.61 -23.36 -2.34
C GLU A 84 12.10 -23.37 -2.07
N ILE A 85 11.66 -22.94 -0.89
CA ILE A 85 10.24 -22.82 -0.57
C ILE A 85 9.62 -21.67 -1.36
N TYR A 86 10.29 -20.52 -1.41
CA TYR A 86 9.84 -19.36 -2.21
C TYR A 86 9.75 -19.71 -3.69
N LYS A 87 10.78 -20.39 -4.23
CA LYS A 87 10.83 -20.85 -5.62
C LYS A 87 9.71 -21.83 -5.91
N GLY A 88 9.52 -22.82 -5.05
CA GLY A 88 8.45 -23.80 -5.20
C GLY A 88 7.05 -23.18 -5.24
N ILE A 89 6.78 -22.14 -4.43
CA ILE A 89 5.52 -21.39 -4.50
C ILE A 89 5.45 -20.57 -5.80
N ALA A 90 6.53 -19.88 -6.16
CA ALA A 90 6.58 -19.03 -7.36
C ALA A 90 6.41 -19.80 -8.66
N ASP A 91 6.99 -20.99 -8.77
CA ASP A 91 6.89 -21.85 -9.97
C ASP A 91 5.44 -22.33 -10.24
N ASN A 92 4.53 -22.22 -9.26
CA ASN A 92 3.13 -22.64 -9.35
C ASN A 92 2.13 -21.48 -9.47
N LEU A 93 2.60 -20.22 -9.51
CA LEU A 93 1.76 -19.03 -9.51
C LEU A 93 2.26 -17.98 -10.49
N LYS A 94 1.35 -17.29 -11.18
CA LYS A 94 1.71 -16.22 -12.11
C LYS A 94 2.37 -15.02 -11.40
N HIS A 95 1.93 -14.72 -10.17
CA HIS A 95 2.40 -13.56 -9.41
C HIS A 95 2.74 -13.93 -7.98
N CYS A 96 3.93 -13.52 -7.54
CA CYS A 96 4.37 -13.61 -6.15
C CYS A 96 4.86 -12.26 -5.63
N LEU A 97 4.50 -11.96 -4.38
CA LEU A 97 4.92 -10.80 -3.61
C LEU A 97 5.73 -11.29 -2.40
N TYR A 98 6.87 -10.66 -2.12
CA TYR A 98 7.74 -11.04 -1.02
C TYR A 98 7.92 -9.86 -0.07
N LEU A 99 7.53 -10.01 1.18
CA LEU A 99 7.94 -9.06 2.21
C LEU A 99 9.38 -9.36 2.60
N ASP A 100 10.22 -8.33 2.58
CA ASP A 100 11.62 -8.41 2.93
C ASP A 100 12.03 -7.21 3.80
N ASP A 101 13.02 -7.44 4.65
CA ASP A 101 13.58 -6.45 5.56
C ASP A 101 15.09 -6.25 5.33
N CYS A 102 15.81 -7.26 4.85
CA CYS A 102 17.27 -7.29 4.87
C CYS A 102 17.95 -7.80 3.59
N ALA A 103 17.20 -7.95 2.49
CA ALA A 103 17.67 -8.53 1.23
C ALA A 103 18.32 -9.91 1.45
N ARG A 104 17.64 -10.76 2.25
CA ARG A 104 18.19 -12.02 2.73
C ARG A 104 18.47 -13.03 1.62
N LEU A 105 17.65 -13.02 0.58
CA LEU A 105 17.65 -14.05 -0.47
C LEU A 105 17.79 -13.42 -1.85
N ASP A 106 18.33 -14.19 -2.78
CA ASP A 106 18.03 -14.03 -4.19
C ASP A 106 16.64 -14.61 -4.46
N TYR A 107 15.62 -13.80 -4.18
CA TYR A 107 14.22 -14.16 -4.34
C TYR A 107 13.92 -14.60 -5.78
N PRO A 108 12.94 -15.49 -6.04
CA PRO A 108 12.46 -15.82 -7.39
C PRO A 108 11.81 -14.62 -8.09
N ASP A 109 11.37 -14.81 -9.33
CA ASP A 109 10.66 -13.78 -10.09
C ASP A 109 9.36 -13.38 -9.37
N GLY A 110 9.12 -12.07 -9.30
CA GLY A 110 8.03 -11.53 -8.49
C GLY A 110 8.28 -10.09 -8.06
N THR A 111 7.58 -9.67 -7.01
CA THR A 111 7.68 -8.30 -6.48
C THR A 111 8.17 -8.33 -5.04
N ILE A 112 9.32 -7.70 -4.79
CA ILE A 112 9.85 -7.49 -3.43
C ILE A 112 9.23 -6.21 -2.86
N ILE A 113 8.73 -6.32 -1.64
CA ILE A 113 8.15 -5.23 -0.86
C ILE A 113 9.02 -5.07 0.38
N ASN A 114 9.77 -3.99 0.43
CA ASN A 114 10.49 -3.60 1.64
C ASN A 114 10.07 -2.18 2.02
N TYR A 115 9.16 -2.09 2.99
CA TYR A 115 8.61 -0.82 3.43
C TYR A 115 9.56 -0.02 4.33
N ASN A 116 10.74 -0.55 4.65
CA ASN A 116 11.61 0.09 5.62
C ASN A 116 12.16 1.42 5.09
N ALA A 117 12.37 2.39 5.98
CA ALA A 117 12.85 3.71 5.59
C ALA A 117 14.24 3.68 4.90
N TYR A 118 15.07 2.67 5.20
CA TYR A 118 16.36 2.46 4.54
C TYR A 118 16.27 1.68 3.23
N ALA A 119 15.13 1.06 2.92
CA ALA A 119 14.98 0.17 1.77
C ALA A 119 15.36 0.81 0.42
N PRO A 120 15.02 2.09 0.14
CA PRO A 120 15.43 2.74 -1.11
C PRO A 120 16.96 2.88 -1.29
N THR A 121 17.72 2.79 -0.20
CA THR A 121 19.20 2.86 -0.24
C THR A 121 19.87 1.49 -0.29
N MET A 122 19.09 0.41 -0.21
CA MET A 122 19.61 -0.95 -0.29
C MET A 122 19.96 -1.31 -1.73
N LYS A 123 21.04 -2.09 -1.87
CA LYS A 123 21.48 -2.64 -3.16
C LYS A 123 20.73 -3.94 -3.45
N TYR A 124 19.47 -3.83 -3.85
CA TYR A 124 18.77 -4.98 -4.41
C TYR A 124 19.32 -5.35 -5.81
N PRO A 125 19.42 -6.64 -6.17
CA PRO A 125 19.83 -7.06 -7.51
C PRO A 125 18.91 -6.49 -8.59
N ARG A 126 19.45 -5.84 -9.62
CA ARG A 126 18.61 -5.40 -10.76
C ARG A 126 18.56 -6.52 -11.79
N ARG A 127 17.48 -7.30 -11.78
CA ARG A 127 17.28 -8.41 -12.71
C ARG A 127 15.89 -8.36 -13.34
N ASN A 128 15.78 -8.87 -14.57
CA ASN A 128 14.49 -9.06 -15.23
C ASN A 128 13.62 -10.00 -14.39
N GLY A 129 12.30 -9.80 -14.44
CA GLY A 129 11.34 -10.59 -13.65
C GLY A 129 11.18 -10.15 -12.20
N VAL A 130 12.02 -9.24 -11.67
CA VAL A 130 11.87 -8.72 -10.30
C VAL A 130 11.50 -7.24 -10.28
N ARG A 131 10.46 -6.94 -9.49
CA ARG A 131 9.97 -5.57 -9.27
C ARG A 131 10.11 -5.20 -7.79
N TYR A 132 10.19 -3.90 -7.52
CA TYR A 132 10.49 -3.39 -6.18
C TYR A 132 9.49 -2.33 -5.74
N LEU A 133 8.87 -2.55 -4.58
CA LEU A 133 8.04 -1.58 -3.87
C LEU A 133 8.76 -1.19 -2.56
N LEU A 134 9.56 -0.12 -2.64
CA LEU A 134 10.51 0.24 -1.57
C LEU A 134 10.08 1.49 -0.80
N GLY A 135 10.38 1.49 0.48
CA GLY A 135 10.23 2.64 1.36
C GLY A 135 8.86 2.78 2.02
N THR A 136 8.74 3.81 2.84
CA THR A 136 7.63 4.01 3.78
C THR A 136 6.27 4.22 3.12
N ALA A 137 6.24 4.52 1.81
CA ALA A 137 5.02 4.55 1.04
C ALA A 137 4.26 3.21 1.06
N TYR A 138 4.96 2.10 1.31
CA TYR A 138 4.38 0.75 1.33
C TYR A 138 4.18 0.18 2.73
N THR A 139 4.32 0.99 3.79
CA THR A 139 4.15 0.52 5.17
C THR A 139 2.74 -0.06 5.40
N PRO A 140 2.62 -1.36 5.73
CA PRO A 140 1.34 -2.02 5.94
C PRO A 140 0.81 -1.79 7.37
N LEU A 141 0.17 -0.65 7.58
CA LEU A 141 -0.42 -0.30 8.88
C LEU A 141 -1.80 -0.90 9.08
N ARG A 142 -2.12 -1.23 10.34
CA ARG A 142 -3.45 -1.69 10.79
C ARG A 142 -4.51 -0.61 10.53
N LYS A 143 -5.77 -1.04 10.37
CA LYS A 143 -6.89 -0.15 9.96
C LYS A 143 -7.06 1.07 10.88
N GLU A 144 -6.77 0.90 12.17
CA GLU A 144 -6.86 1.95 13.19
C GLU A 144 -5.91 3.12 12.90
N PHE A 145 -4.81 2.89 12.18
CA PHE A 145 -3.81 3.89 11.81
C PHE A 145 -4.02 4.49 10.41
N VAL A 146 -5.03 4.05 9.65
CA VAL A 146 -5.29 4.59 8.31
C VAL A 146 -5.91 5.98 8.40
N LEU A 147 -6.96 6.13 9.19
CA LEU A 147 -7.64 7.40 9.42
C LEU A 147 -7.33 7.92 10.83
N ILE A 148 -6.60 9.02 10.87
CA ILE A 148 -6.14 9.65 12.11
C ILE A 148 -6.54 11.11 12.07
N ALA A 149 -7.27 11.56 13.09
CA ALA A 149 -7.51 12.98 13.32
C ALA A 149 -6.16 13.67 13.57
N GLY A 150 -5.96 14.87 13.02
CA GLY A 150 -4.69 15.60 13.18
C GLY A 150 -4.24 15.68 14.65
N ARG A 151 -2.93 15.54 14.88
CA ARG A 151 -2.36 15.62 16.24
C ARG A 151 -2.34 17.06 16.74
N LYS A 152 -2.78 17.26 17.98
CA LYS A 152 -2.51 18.50 18.74
C LYS A 152 -1.16 18.37 19.44
N ILE A 153 -0.23 19.28 19.12
CA ILE A 153 1.06 19.38 19.84
C ILE A 153 0.91 20.37 21.00
N ARG A 154 1.10 19.90 22.24
CA ARG A 154 1.02 20.74 23.45
C ARG A 154 2.25 21.63 23.59
N LYS A 155 2.13 22.72 24.37
CA LYS A 155 3.21 23.70 24.63
C LYS A 155 4.39 23.08 25.37
N HIS A 156 4.11 22.29 26.39
CA HIS A 156 5.09 21.58 27.21
C HIS A 156 4.94 20.07 27.04
N ILE A 157 6.00 19.32 27.34
CA ILE A 157 5.97 17.86 27.40
C ILE A 157 5.47 17.47 28.78
N GLY A 158 4.23 17.02 28.89
CA GLY A 158 3.63 16.56 30.14
C GLY A 158 3.31 15.08 30.15
N LYS A 159 3.21 14.44 28.97
CA LYS A 159 2.83 13.03 28.84
C LYS A 159 3.83 12.22 28.03
N ALA A 160 4.35 11.14 28.62
CA ALA A 160 5.22 10.18 27.97
C ALA A 160 4.53 8.83 27.74
N LEU A 161 4.76 8.23 26.57
CA LEU A 161 4.39 6.85 26.26
C LEU A 161 5.65 5.99 26.21
N LEU A 162 5.70 4.90 26.96
CA LEU A 162 6.76 3.89 26.90
C LEU A 162 6.20 2.66 26.21
N ILE A 163 6.76 2.31 25.05
CA ILE A 163 6.32 1.19 24.22
C ILE A 163 7.50 0.51 23.53
N PHE A 164 8.13 -0.45 24.22
CA PHE A 164 9.32 -1.16 23.73
C PHE A 164 9.01 -2.48 23.00
N GLY A 165 7.74 -2.76 22.74
CA GLY A 165 7.29 -4.01 22.10
C GLY A 165 7.10 -5.16 23.10
N GLY A 166 6.61 -6.31 22.60
CA GLY A 166 6.11 -7.38 23.47
C GLY A 166 7.17 -8.18 24.25
N ALA A 167 8.42 -8.21 23.76
CA ALA A 167 9.48 -9.03 24.35
C ALA A 167 10.33 -8.29 25.40
N ASP A 168 10.53 -6.97 25.25
CA ASP A 168 11.37 -6.09 26.11
C ASP A 168 12.52 -6.81 26.82
N THR A 169 13.34 -7.54 26.06
CA THR A 169 14.34 -8.47 26.60
C THR A 169 15.49 -7.75 27.31
N ALA A 170 15.76 -6.49 26.92
CA ALA A 170 16.77 -5.64 27.54
C ALA A 170 16.25 -4.84 28.77
N GLY A 171 14.99 -5.04 29.18
CA GLY A 171 14.39 -4.35 30.33
C GLY A 171 14.36 -2.83 30.16
N LEU A 172 14.26 -2.34 28.93
CA LEU A 172 14.33 -0.91 28.62
C LEU A 172 13.12 -0.16 29.15
N THR A 173 11.97 -0.83 29.26
CA THR A 173 10.78 -0.25 29.88
C THR A 173 11.08 0.14 31.33
N SER A 174 11.61 -0.80 32.11
CA SER A 174 11.94 -0.57 33.53
C SER A 174 13.04 0.46 33.71
N GLN A 175 14.08 0.44 32.86
CA GLN A 175 15.15 1.44 32.88
C GLN A 175 14.59 2.85 32.60
N THR A 176 13.81 3.00 31.53
CA THR A 176 13.24 4.30 31.13
C THR A 176 12.23 4.81 32.17
N LEU A 177 11.40 3.92 32.72
CA LEU A 177 10.42 4.30 33.73
C LEU A 177 11.09 4.82 35.01
N LYS A 178 12.14 4.14 35.50
CA LYS A 178 12.92 4.59 36.66
C LYS A 178 13.49 5.99 36.47
N PHE A 179 14.11 6.23 35.33
CA PHE A 179 14.65 7.54 34.97
C PHE A 179 13.56 8.62 34.92
N LEU A 180 12.45 8.36 34.24
CA LEU A 180 11.36 9.34 34.17
C LEU A 180 10.68 9.58 35.52
N ALA A 181 10.60 8.57 36.39
CA ALA A 181 10.06 8.74 37.74
C ALA A 181 10.98 9.62 38.61
N ALA A 182 12.29 9.47 38.49
CA ALA A 182 13.28 10.24 39.25
C ALA A 182 13.43 11.68 38.73
N ASP A 183 13.69 11.84 37.43
CA ASP A 183 14.10 13.12 36.85
C ASP A 183 12.91 13.94 36.30
N TYR A 184 11.75 13.30 36.10
CA TYR A 184 10.53 13.93 35.58
C TYR A 184 9.28 13.52 36.39
N PRO A 185 9.24 13.74 37.72
CA PRO A 185 8.18 13.22 38.59
C PRO A 185 6.78 13.70 38.19
N GLU A 186 6.64 14.95 37.74
CA GLU A 186 5.36 15.53 37.33
C GLU A 186 4.83 15.04 35.98
N MET A 187 5.66 14.36 35.18
CA MET A 187 5.26 13.84 33.88
C MET A 187 4.31 12.65 34.05
N GLU A 188 3.18 12.62 33.35
CA GLU A 188 2.33 11.43 33.26
C GLU A 188 3.01 10.39 32.37
N LYS A 189 3.17 9.17 32.86
CA LYS A 189 3.80 8.07 32.12
C LYS A 189 2.76 7.00 31.82
N THR A 190 2.56 6.68 30.55
CA THR A 190 1.81 5.49 30.15
C THR A 190 2.77 4.43 29.63
N VAL A 191 2.74 3.24 30.22
CA VAL A 191 3.54 2.09 29.82
C VAL A 191 2.64 1.08 29.12
N ILE A 192 2.95 0.74 27.87
CA ILE A 192 2.31 -0.37 27.16
C ILE A 192 3.28 -1.55 27.13
N ALA A 193 2.92 -2.62 27.82
CA ALA A 193 3.74 -3.82 27.96
C ALA A 193 3.02 -5.08 27.45
N GLY A 194 3.80 -6.04 26.94
CA GLY A 194 3.32 -7.41 26.73
C GLY A 194 3.11 -8.12 28.07
N GLY A 195 2.20 -9.10 28.10
CA GLY A 195 1.89 -9.87 29.32
C GLY A 195 3.08 -10.66 29.90
N GLY A 196 2.88 -11.16 31.13
CA GLY A 196 3.84 -11.98 31.87
C GLY A 196 3.92 -11.58 33.35
N ALA A 197 3.76 -12.55 34.26
CA ALA A 197 3.64 -12.28 35.70
C ALA A 197 4.87 -11.58 36.31
N SER A 198 6.09 -12.00 35.93
CA SER A 198 7.34 -11.40 36.42
C SER A 198 7.50 -9.95 35.97
N ARG A 199 7.16 -9.65 34.71
CA ARG A 199 7.17 -8.28 34.17
C ARG A 199 6.10 -7.41 34.82
N ALA A 200 4.91 -7.96 35.03
CA ALA A 200 3.83 -7.25 35.71
C ALA A 200 4.24 -6.84 37.12
N ALA A 201 4.76 -7.79 37.92
CA ALA A 201 5.25 -7.51 39.26
C ALA A 201 6.40 -6.48 39.27
N ALA A 202 7.33 -6.55 38.31
CA ALA A 202 8.42 -5.59 38.21
C ALA A 202 7.93 -4.17 37.88
N LEU A 203 6.95 -4.02 36.97
CA LEU A 203 6.41 -2.72 36.60
C LEU A 203 5.54 -2.11 37.69
N GLU A 204 4.75 -2.91 38.41
CA GLU A 204 3.95 -2.42 39.54
C GLU A 204 4.83 -1.86 40.66
N ARG A 205 5.99 -2.47 40.94
CA ARG A 205 6.96 -1.95 41.92
C ARG A 205 7.61 -0.62 41.52
N LEU A 206 7.63 -0.29 40.23
CA LEU A 206 8.26 0.92 39.70
C LEU A 206 7.26 2.05 39.44
N LYS A 207 5.98 1.78 39.63
CA LYS A 207 4.90 2.71 39.34
C LYS A 207 4.86 3.81 40.41
N ASP A 208 4.98 5.06 39.99
CA ASP A 208 4.67 6.23 40.81
C ASP A 208 3.19 6.63 40.67
N GLY A 209 2.74 7.66 41.41
CA GLY A 209 1.37 8.18 41.33
C GLY A 209 0.99 8.80 39.97
N LYS A 210 1.94 8.92 39.04
CA LYS A 210 1.76 9.47 37.69
C LYS A 210 1.95 8.41 36.60
N THR A 211 2.10 7.15 36.98
CA THR A 211 2.35 6.04 36.05
C THR A 211 1.11 5.18 35.88
N LYS A 212 0.72 4.96 34.62
CA LYS A 212 -0.34 4.05 34.18
C LYS A 212 0.31 2.91 33.39
N VAL A 213 0.01 1.66 33.75
CA VAL A 213 0.49 0.48 33.02
C VAL A 213 -0.68 -0.21 32.32
N ILE A 214 -0.51 -0.53 31.04
CA ILE A 214 -1.50 -1.22 30.21
C ILE A 214 -0.85 -2.49 29.66
N PHE A 215 -1.35 -3.64 30.09
CA PHE A 215 -0.92 -4.94 29.58
C PHE A 215 -1.76 -5.37 28.39
N ASN A 216 -1.12 -6.00 27.40
CA ASN A 216 -1.80 -6.59 26.23
C ASN A 216 -2.77 -5.63 25.53
N ALA A 217 -2.36 -4.36 25.41
CA ALA A 217 -3.18 -3.30 24.82
C ALA A 217 -3.62 -3.66 23.39
N ASP A 218 -4.91 -3.50 23.12
CA ASP A 218 -5.44 -3.64 21.76
C ASP A 218 -4.97 -2.47 20.86
N THR A 219 -5.10 -2.65 19.54
CA THR A 219 -4.65 -1.64 18.57
C THR A 219 -5.29 -0.27 18.78
N LYS A 220 -6.56 -0.23 19.21
CA LYS A 220 -7.28 1.03 19.47
C LYS A 220 -6.68 1.78 20.66
N THR A 221 -6.36 1.06 21.72
CA THR A 221 -5.70 1.58 22.91
C THR A 221 -4.31 2.09 22.56
N VAL A 222 -3.49 1.30 21.86
CA VAL A 222 -2.16 1.74 21.41
C VAL A 222 -2.25 3.06 20.64
N ARG A 223 -3.17 3.16 19.67
CA ARG A 223 -3.40 4.40 18.91
C ARG A 223 -3.82 5.56 19.81
N ARG A 224 -4.74 5.32 20.76
CA ARG A 224 -5.21 6.35 21.70
C ARG A 224 -4.06 6.91 22.52
N GLU A 225 -3.27 6.04 23.16
CA GLU A 225 -2.16 6.49 24.01
C GLU A 225 -1.06 7.18 23.17
N MET A 226 -0.82 6.73 21.92
CA MET A 226 0.07 7.45 21.00
C MET A 226 -0.43 8.86 20.72
N LEU A 227 -1.73 9.06 20.48
CA LEU A 227 -2.31 10.38 20.20
C LEU A 227 -2.38 11.27 21.43
N ASP A 228 -2.51 10.69 22.63
CA ASP A 228 -2.57 11.45 23.88
C ASP A 228 -1.19 11.85 24.39
N CYS A 229 -0.11 11.11 24.11
CA CYS A 229 1.22 11.49 24.60
C CYS A 229 1.86 12.66 23.81
N ASP A 230 2.80 13.35 24.46
CA ASP A 230 3.63 14.39 23.85
C ASP A 230 4.95 13.85 23.29
N ILE A 231 5.43 12.75 23.87
CA ILE A 231 6.64 12.05 23.45
C ILE A 231 6.53 10.54 23.70
N ALA A 232 7.10 9.74 22.81
CA ALA A 232 7.19 8.29 22.97
C ALA A 232 8.63 7.80 23.11
N PHE A 233 8.84 6.80 23.95
CA PHE A 233 10.08 6.05 24.11
C PHE A 233 9.86 4.63 23.61
N THR A 234 10.70 4.16 22.68
CA THR A 234 10.44 2.91 21.97
C THR A 234 11.71 2.24 21.44
N ALA A 235 11.61 0.96 21.06
CA ALA A 235 12.67 0.26 20.33
C ALA A 235 12.59 0.52 18.81
N GLY A 236 13.56 0.03 18.05
CA GLY A 236 13.67 0.24 16.61
C GLY A 236 12.77 -0.60 15.70
N GLY A 237 11.61 -1.05 16.21
CA GLY A 237 10.70 -1.96 15.50
C GLY A 237 9.66 -1.27 14.61
N VAL A 238 8.62 -2.02 14.24
CA VAL A 238 7.52 -1.53 13.38
C VAL A 238 6.69 -0.41 14.02
N THR A 239 6.70 -0.30 15.35
CA THR A 239 6.05 0.78 16.12
C THR A 239 6.52 2.16 15.69
N LEU A 240 7.74 2.30 15.17
CA LEU A 240 8.25 3.57 14.63
C LEU A 240 7.35 4.13 13.51
N TYR A 241 6.79 3.26 12.67
CA TYR A 241 5.92 3.69 11.58
C TYR A 241 4.52 4.09 12.06
N GLU A 242 4.04 3.47 13.14
CA GLU A 242 2.78 3.84 13.80
C GLU A 242 2.90 5.20 14.50
N LEU A 243 4.04 5.45 15.16
CA LEU A 243 4.40 6.75 15.73
C LEU A 243 4.54 7.82 14.64
N ALA A 244 5.22 7.51 13.54
CA ALA A 244 5.31 8.39 12.38
C ALA A 244 3.92 8.76 11.87
N ARG A 245 3.05 7.77 11.65
CA ARG A 245 1.70 7.96 11.10
C ARG A 245 0.81 8.78 12.04
N THR A 246 0.92 8.59 13.34
CA THR A 246 0.23 9.39 14.37
C THR A 246 0.89 10.75 14.59
N GLY A 247 2.03 11.02 13.97
CA GLY A 247 2.83 12.23 14.17
C GLY A 247 3.37 12.38 15.58
N THR A 248 3.57 11.27 16.32
CA THR A 248 4.10 11.28 17.68
C THR A 248 5.61 11.53 17.66
N PRO A 249 6.12 12.58 18.30
CA PRO A 249 7.56 12.73 18.53
C PRO A 249 8.10 11.54 19.32
N ALA A 250 9.24 10.97 18.92
CA ALA A 250 9.78 9.77 19.55
C ALA A 250 11.28 9.84 19.82
N ILE A 251 11.70 9.15 20.88
CA ILE A 251 13.07 8.77 21.17
C ILE A 251 13.15 7.26 21.00
N ALA A 252 13.97 6.81 20.05
CA ALA A 252 14.09 5.39 19.72
C ALA A 252 15.44 4.83 20.12
N PHE A 253 15.43 3.71 20.84
CA PHE A 253 16.62 3.03 21.32
C PHE A 253 17.04 1.95 20.32
N CYS A 254 18.30 1.98 19.93
CA CYS A 254 18.91 0.94 19.09
C CYS A 254 19.27 -0.27 19.96
N VAL A 255 18.38 -1.27 20.04
CA VAL A 255 18.56 -2.44 20.91
C VAL A 255 19.43 -3.53 20.30
N ALA A 256 19.34 -3.69 18.97
CA ALA A 256 20.06 -4.70 18.22
C ALA A 256 20.53 -4.15 16.87
N ASP A 257 21.57 -4.76 16.28
CA ASP A 257 22.13 -4.32 15.00
C ASP A 257 21.11 -4.37 13.87
N ASN A 258 20.18 -5.34 13.92
CA ASN A 258 19.08 -5.44 12.96
C ASN A 258 18.08 -4.28 13.04
N GLN A 259 18.00 -3.56 14.17
CA GLN A 259 17.15 -2.38 14.36
C GLN A 259 17.88 -1.06 14.07
N LYS A 260 19.22 -1.06 14.18
CA LYS A 260 20.06 0.13 14.02
C LYS A 260 19.84 0.83 12.67
N LYS A 261 19.77 0.06 11.58
CA LYS A 261 19.49 0.59 10.23
C LYS A 261 18.14 1.32 10.18
N ASN A 262 17.12 0.73 10.79
CA ASN A 262 15.78 1.29 10.82
C ASN A 262 15.72 2.60 11.61
N VAL A 263 16.25 2.58 12.84
CA VAL A 263 16.28 3.77 13.72
C VAL A 263 17.02 4.93 13.06
N LEU A 264 18.21 4.67 12.49
CA LEU A 264 18.99 5.72 11.85
C LEU A 264 18.32 6.27 10.59
N ALA A 265 17.67 5.43 9.78
CA ALA A 265 16.94 5.89 8.61
C ALA A 265 15.71 6.73 8.99
N MET A 266 14.97 6.33 10.02
CA MET A 266 13.84 7.10 10.57
C MET A 266 14.29 8.38 11.27
N ALA A 267 15.49 8.41 11.86
CA ALA A 267 16.08 9.63 12.40
C ALA A 267 16.41 10.65 11.28
N LYS A 268 16.95 10.18 10.15
CA LYS A 268 17.27 11.03 8.98
C LYS A 268 16.05 11.71 8.37
N THR A 269 14.86 11.14 8.50
CA THR A 269 13.62 11.78 8.05
C THR A 269 13.10 12.84 9.02
N GLY A 270 13.68 12.95 10.22
CA GLY A 270 13.30 13.92 11.24
C GLY A 270 12.14 13.49 12.14
N VAL A 271 11.69 12.24 12.06
CA VAL A 271 10.54 11.73 12.83
C VAL A 271 10.87 11.48 14.30
N LEU A 272 12.12 11.08 14.57
CA LEU A 272 12.58 10.66 15.88
C LEU A 272 14.01 11.11 16.14
N TYR A 273 14.41 11.05 17.41
CA TYR A 273 15.80 11.12 17.81
C TYR A 273 16.30 9.74 18.26
N PRO A 274 17.47 9.29 17.76
CA PRO A 274 18.04 8.02 18.16
C PRO A 274 18.75 8.16 19.52
N ALA A 275 18.45 7.26 20.45
CA ALA A 275 19.19 7.07 21.70
C ALA A 275 20.09 5.83 21.60
N ARG A 276 21.29 5.94 22.17
CA ARG A 276 22.29 4.86 22.16
C ARG A 276 22.19 4.03 23.44
N LEU A 277 22.50 2.75 23.32
CA LEU A 277 22.78 1.88 24.45
C LEU A 277 24.28 1.69 24.59
N SER A 278 24.76 1.59 25.82
CA SER A 278 26.14 1.21 26.15
C SER A 278 26.11 -0.07 26.97
N ALA A 279 26.70 -1.15 26.47
CA ALA A 279 26.66 -2.48 27.10
C ALA A 279 25.22 -2.91 27.52
N GLY A 280 24.23 -2.68 26.64
CA GLY A 280 22.82 -3.02 26.91
C GLY A 280 22.08 -2.08 27.86
N ARG A 281 22.72 -1.02 28.37
CA ARG A 281 22.12 -0.04 29.29
C ARG A 281 21.88 1.30 28.61
N ILE A 282 20.84 2.00 29.05
CA ILE A 282 20.55 3.36 28.61
C ILE A 282 21.57 4.32 29.23
N ARG A 283 22.16 5.18 28.41
CA ARG A 283 22.91 6.35 28.89
C ARG A 283 21.96 7.53 29.06
N PHE A 284 21.46 7.74 30.27
CA PHE A 284 20.43 8.75 30.55
C PHE A 284 20.86 10.18 30.26
N SER A 285 22.15 10.52 30.41
CA SER A 285 22.68 11.83 30.01
C SER A 285 22.53 12.14 28.51
N ASP A 286 22.51 11.11 27.65
CA ASP A 286 22.19 11.31 26.23
C ASP A 286 20.69 11.53 26.03
N VAL A 287 19.86 10.83 26.80
CA VAL A 287 18.40 10.99 26.77
C VAL A 287 18.00 12.38 27.23
N GLU A 288 18.60 12.93 28.28
CA GLU A 288 18.38 14.30 28.76
C GLU A 288 18.69 15.35 27.68
N LYS A 289 19.83 15.21 27.01
CA LYS A 289 20.20 16.11 25.89
C LYS A 289 19.17 16.04 24.76
N ILE A 290 18.68 14.83 24.46
CA ILE A 290 17.61 14.66 23.46
C ILE A 290 16.31 15.30 23.97
N MET A 291 15.93 15.10 25.23
CA MET A 291 14.76 15.71 25.87
C MET A 291 14.80 17.24 25.79
N ALA A 292 15.94 17.86 26.10
CA ALA A 292 16.13 19.30 25.95
C ALA A 292 15.97 19.75 24.49
N ARG A 293 16.47 18.97 23.53
CA ARG A 293 16.35 19.26 22.09
C ARG A 293 14.91 19.16 21.58
N VAL A 294 14.10 18.23 22.09
CA VAL A 294 12.69 18.05 21.71
C VAL A 294 11.71 18.91 22.54
N ALA A 295 12.19 19.56 23.61
CA ALA A 295 11.38 20.43 24.47
C ALA A 295 10.74 21.65 23.76
N PRO A 296 11.33 22.26 22.71
CA PRO A 296 10.66 23.33 21.97
C PRO A 296 9.50 22.80 21.12
N ILE A 297 8.33 23.46 21.20
CA ILE A 297 7.13 23.08 20.43
C ILE A 297 7.38 23.07 18.91
N GLY A 298 8.21 23.98 18.40
CA GLY A 298 8.55 24.06 16.99
C GLY A 298 9.29 22.81 16.49
N VAL A 299 10.16 22.22 17.32
CA VAL A 299 10.85 20.96 17.00
C VAL A 299 9.83 19.83 16.92
N ARG A 300 8.95 19.68 17.93
CA ARG A 300 7.91 18.64 17.92
C ARG A 300 6.93 18.77 16.76
N LYS A 301 6.54 20.00 16.38
CA LYS A 301 5.72 20.25 15.19
C LYS A 301 6.40 19.74 13.91
N ARG A 302 7.70 20.00 13.74
CA ARG A 302 8.47 19.48 12.60
C ARG A 302 8.56 17.95 12.60
N MET A 303 8.84 17.34 13.75
CA MET A 303 8.87 15.87 13.88
C MET A 303 7.52 15.24 13.51
N SER A 304 6.44 15.81 14.03
CA SER A 304 5.07 15.37 13.75
C SER A 304 4.72 15.47 12.26
N GLY A 305 5.02 16.62 11.64
CA GLY A 305 4.79 16.85 10.22
C GLY A 305 5.63 15.91 9.33
N ALA A 306 6.89 15.67 9.70
CA ALA A 306 7.76 14.72 9.01
C ALA A 306 7.18 13.30 9.05
N GLY A 307 6.70 12.85 10.21
CA GLY A 307 6.11 11.51 10.38
C GLY A 307 4.90 11.29 9.48
N ILE A 308 3.94 12.23 9.52
CA ILE A 308 2.71 12.18 8.73
C ILE A 308 3.02 12.23 7.23
N LYS A 309 4.06 12.97 6.83
CA LYS A 309 4.48 13.07 5.43
C LYS A 309 5.06 11.76 4.90
N ILE A 310 5.88 11.05 5.67
CA ILE A 310 6.56 9.84 5.18
C ILE A 310 5.71 8.57 5.33
N VAL A 311 4.78 8.54 6.30
CA VAL A 311 3.83 7.42 6.49
C VAL A 311 2.40 7.95 6.46
N ASP A 312 1.72 7.73 5.34
CA ASP A 312 0.35 8.19 5.13
C ASP A 312 -0.73 7.16 5.49
N GLY A 313 -0.32 5.94 5.84
CA GLY A 313 -1.22 4.84 6.19
C GLY A 313 -1.87 4.14 5.00
N LEU A 314 -1.47 4.46 3.76
CA LEU A 314 -2.02 3.85 2.54
C LEU A 314 -1.17 2.69 2.00
N GLY A 315 -0.10 2.29 2.69
CA GLY A 315 0.83 1.28 2.19
C GLY A 315 0.19 -0.08 1.87
N ALA A 316 -0.61 -0.64 2.79
CA ALA A 316 -1.35 -1.88 2.52
C ALA A 316 -2.30 -1.75 1.32
N ALA A 317 -2.98 -0.59 1.18
CA ALA A 317 -3.86 -0.32 0.06
C ALA A 317 -3.10 -0.18 -1.28
N ARG A 318 -1.87 0.38 -1.27
CA ARG A 318 -0.99 0.42 -2.45
C ARG A 318 -0.57 -0.98 -2.87
N VAL A 319 -0.16 -1.82 -1.93
CA VAL A 319 0.18 -3.23 -2.18
C VAL A 319 -1.01 -3.97 -2.78
N ALA A 320 -2.20 -3.81 -2.21
CA ALA A 320 -3.43 -4.41 -2.71
C ALA A 320 -3.81 -3.95 -4.12
N LYS A 321 -3.71 -2.65 -4.40
CA LYS A 321 -3.99 -2.10 -5.74
C LYS A 321 -2.98 -2.60 -6.76
N TYR A 322 -1.70 -2.69 -6.38
CA TYR A 322 -0.66 -3.23 -7.24
C TYR A 322 -0.90 -4.71 -7.55
N ALA A 323 -1.14 -5.55 -6.54
CA ALA A 323 -1.50 -6.95 -6.70
C ALA A 323 -2.72 -7.14 -7.63
N ARG A 324 -3.77 -6.34 -7.43
CA ARG A 324 -4.95 -6.36 -8.30
C ARG A 324 -4.62 -5.98 -9.75
N ALA A 325 -3.74 -4.99 -9.94
CA ALA A 325 -3.33 -4.56 -11.27
C ALA A 325 -2.57 -5.67 -12.02
N LEU A 326 -1.70 -6.43 -11.34
CA LEU A 326 -1.04 -7.60 -11.93
C LEU A 326 -2.05 -8.63 -12.46
N ILE A 327 -3.03 -8.99 -11.63
CA ILE A 327 -4.07 -9.97 -12.01
C ILE A 327 -4.92 -9.44 -13.17
N LEU A 328 -5.27 -8.15 -13.16
CA LEU A 328 -6.02 -7.55 -14.26
C LEU A 328 -5.19 -7.48 -15.56
N GLU A 329 -3.87 -7.27 -15.46
CA GLU A 329 -3.00 -7.19 -16.64
C GLU A 329 -3.02 -8.51 -17.43
N ASP A 330 -3.06 -9.65 -16.76
CA ASP A 330 -3.12 -10.97 -17.43
C ASP A 330 -4.50 -11.26 -18.03
N GLU A 331 -5.56 -10.88 -17.31
CA GLU A 331 -6.92 -11.37 -17.58
C GLU A 331 -7.77 -10.40 -18.42
N VAL A 332 -7.32 -9.14 -18.56
CA VAL A 332 -7.96 -8.15 -19.45
C VAL A 332 -7.41 -8.32 -20.86
N SER A 333 -8.29 -8.47 -21.83
CA SER A 333 -7.95 -8.49 -23.25
C SER A 333 -8.68 -7.39 -24.01
N VAL A 334 -8.17 -7.05 -25.19
CA VAL A 334 -8.87 -6.21 -26.16
C VAL A 334 -8.92 -6.94 -27.50
N ARG A 335 -10.07 -6.88 -28.17
CA ARG A 335 -10.27 -7.47 -29.50
C ARG A 335 -11.04 -6.52 -30.40
N ARG A 336 -11.02 -6.74 -31.72
CA ARG A 336 -11.91 -6.03 -32.64
C ARG A 336 -13.38 -6.31 -32.29
N ALA A 337 -14.19 -5.26 -32.39
CA ALA A 337 -15.63 -5.36 -32.26
C ALA A 337 -16.23 -6.12 -33.45
N VAL A 338 -17.26 -6.91 -33.18
CA VAL A 338 -18.05 -7.65 -34.18
C VAL A 338 -19.52 -7.23 -34.10
N PRO A 339 -20.35 -7.53 -35.11
CA PRO A 339 -21.77 -7.13 -35.10
C PRO A 339 -22.54 -7.56 -33.84
N GLY A 340 -22.19 -8.71 -33.25
CA GLY A 340 -22.78 -9.21 -32.01
C GLY A 340 -22.55 -8.33 -30.76
N ASP A 341 -21.57 -7.43 -30.78
CA ASP A 341 -21.26 -6.55 -29.64
C ASP A 341 -22.20 -5.33 -29.51
N VAL A 342 -23.12 -5.15 -30.47
CA VAL A 342 -24.02 -3.98 -30.52
C VAL A 342 -24.82 -3.77 -29.25
N LEU A 343 -25.34 -4.83 -28.62
CA LEU A 343 -26.17 -4.72 -27.42
C LEU A 343 -25.35 -4.38 -26.16
N PRO A 344 -24.22 -5.06 -25.86
CA PRO A 344 -23.31 -4.62 -24.80
C PRO A 344 -22.84 -3.16 -24.93
N VAL A 345 -22.44 -2.74 -26.15
CA VAL A 345 -21.98 -1.37 -26.42
C VAL A 345 -23.13 -0.37 -26.27
N PHE A 346 -24.34 -0.70 -26.71
CA PHE A 346 -25.53 0.12 -26.52
C PHE A 346 -25.81 0.38 -25.04
N ARG A 347 -25.83 -0.69 -24.23
CA ARG A 347 -26.08 -0.59 -22.79
C ARG A 347 -25.03 0.26 -22.11
N LEU A 348 -23.75 0.02 -22.38
CA LEU A 348 -22.65 0.84 -21.84
C LEU A 348 -22.78 2.30 -22.25
N SER A 349 -23.06 2.55 -23.54
CA SER A 349 -23.16 3.91 -24.06
C SER A 349 -24.25 4.68 -23.34
N ASN A 350 -25.39 4.06 -23.05
CA ASN A 350 -26.53 4.67 -22.36
C ASN A 350 -26.44 4.69 -20.83
N GLU A 351 -25.38 4.18 -20.20
CA GLU A 351 -25.17 4.39 -18.77
C GLU A 351 -25.10 5.90 -18.47
N LEU A 352 -25.79 6.35 -17.41
CA LEU A 352 -25.90 7.77 -17.04
C LEU A 352 -24.52 8.46 -17.00
N ALA A 353 -23.58 7.90 -16.25
CA ALA A 353 -22.22 8.44 -16.14
C ALA A 353 -21.47 8.51 -17.48
N VAL A 354 -21.76 7.61 -18.43
CA VAL A 354 -21.15 7.65 -19.78
C VAL A 354 -21.79 8.77 -20.59
N ARG A 355 -23.12 8.93 -20.54
CA ARG A 355 -23.83 10.04 -21.22
C ARG A 355 -23.40 11.40 -20.68
N GLU A 356 -23.32 11.57 -19.37
CA GLU A 356 -22.84 12.80 -18.72
C GLU A 356 -21.44 13.18 -19.18
N CYS A 357 -20.55 12.21 -19.34
CA CYS A 357 -19.18 12.43 -19.79
C CYS A 357 -19.02 12.52 -21.32
N SER A 358 -20.06 12.20 -22.09
CA SER A 358 -20.02 12.18 -23.56
C SER A 358 -20.23 13.58 -24.13
N ILE A 359 -19.58 13.88 -25.27
CA ILE A 359 -19.80 15.13 -26.02
C ILE A 359 -21.28 15.29 -26.40
N ASN A 360 -21.93 14.19 -26.81
CA ASN A 360 -23.37 14.13 -26.97
C ASN A 360 -23.98 13.33 -25.80
N SER A 361 -24.65 14.05 -24.90
CA SER A 361 -25.23 13.48 -23.66
C SER A 361 -26.66 12.97 -23.80
N GLY A 362 -27.30 13.14 -24.97
CA GLY A 362 -28.65 12.64 -25.19
C GLY A 362 -28.75 11.11 -25.09
N LYS A 363 -29.92 10.62 -24.67
CA LYS A 363 -30.25 9.19 -24.66
C LYS A 363 -30.23 8.65 -26.10
N ILE A 364 -29.56 7.53 -26.31
CA ILE A 364 -29.49 6.89 -27.62
C ILE A 364 -30.62 5.86 -27.73
N THR A 365 -31.41 5.91 -28.79
CA THR A 365 -32.41 4.88 -29.10
C THR A 365 -31.74 3.66 -29.75
N LEU A 366 -32.27 2.47 -29.52
CA LEU A 366 -31.68 1.23 -30.06
C LEU A 366 -31.60 1.22 -31.61
N PRO A 367 -32.65 1.64 -32.37
CA PRO A 367 -32.56 1.68 -33.83
C PRO A 367 -31.46 2.63 -34.34
N ARG A 368 -31.32 3.81 -33.72
CA ARG A 368 -30.25 4.76 -34.04
C ARG A 368 -28.88 4.17 -33.73
N HIS A 369 -28.74 3.47 -32.60
CA HIS A 369 -27.47 2.84 -32.23
C HIS A 369 -27.08 1.69 -33.16
N LYS A 370 -28.02 0.85 -33.58
CA LYS A 370 -27.75 -0.26 -34.51
C LYS A 370 -27.16 0.24 -35.82
N ARG A 371 -27.76 1.28 -36.43
CA ARG A 371 -27.22 1.94 -37.64
C ARG A 371 -25.82 2.50 -37.39
N TRP A 372 -25.70 3.35 -36.37
CA TRP A 372 -24.42 3.96 -36.00
C TRP A 372 -23.30 2.94 -35.75
N PHE A 373 -23.61 1.83 -35.07
CA PHE A 373 -22.62 0.80 -34.76
C PHE A 373 -22.19 0.05 -36.02
N ALA A 374 -23.13 -0.30 -36.90
CA ALA A 374 -22.82 -0.91 -38.20
C ALA A 374 -21.93 0.02 -39.05
N ASP A 375 -22.29 1.30 -39.15
CA ASP A 375 -21.50 2.31 -39.90
C ASP A 375 -20.05 2.39 -39.36
N LYS A 376 -19.88 2.31 -38.04
CA LYS A 376 -18.55 2.33 -37.40
C LYS A 376 -17.76 1.04 -37.52
N LEU A 377 -18.39 -0.09 -37.79
CA LEU A 377 -17.67 -1.33 -38.10
C LEU A 377 -17.22 -1.38 -39.57
N SER A 378 -17.96 -0.75 -40.49
CA SER A 378 -17.62 -0.70 -41.91
C SER A 378 -16.62 0.42 -42.28
N ASP A 379 -16.44 1.41 -41.41
CA ASP A 379 -15.58 2.58 -41.67
C ASP A 379 -14.08 2.20 -41.54
N PRO A 380 -13.29 2.23 -42.63
CA PRO A 380 -11.88 1.83 -42.60
C PRO A 380 -11.00 2.81 -41.82
N SER A 381 -11.48 4.04 -41.57
CA SER A 381 -10.79 5.01 -40.72
C SER A 381 -10.99 4.74 -39.23
N VAL A 382 -11.83 3.76 -38.85
CA VAL A 382 -12.21 3.48 -37.48
C VAL A 382 -11.70 2.11 -37.03
N LEU A 383 -11.04 2.10 -35.87
CA LEU A 383 -10.70 0.89 -35.15
C LEU A 383 -11.55 0.84 -33.90
N PHE A 384 -12.52 -0.07 -33.88
CA PHE A 384 -13.42 -0.28 -32.77
C PHE A 384 -13.01 -1.55 -32.01
N LEU A 385 -12.63 -1.38 -30.75
CA LEU A 385 -12.19 -2.45 -29.86
C LEU A 385 -13.15 -2.66 -28.71
N ILE A 386 -13.30 -3.93 -28.33
CA ILE A 386 -14.01 -4.39 -27.16
C ILE A 386 -12.98 -4.80 -26.12
N ALA A 387 -13.19 -4.35 -24.89
CA ALA A 387 -12.41 -4.78 -23.74
C ALA A 387 -13.16 -5.89 -22.99
N GLU A 388 -12.45 -6.96 -22.67
CA GLU A 388 -12.98 -8.12 -21.96
C GLU A 388 -12.15 -8.42 -20.72
N TYR A 389 -12.79 -8.99 -19.70
CA TYR A 389 -12.11 -9.58 -18.55
C TYR A 389 -12.71 -10.97 -18.32
N LYS A 390 -11.85 -12.00 -18.39
CA LYS A 390 -12.27 -13.41 -18.37
C LYS A 390 -13.37 -13.70 -19.43
N GLY A 391 -13.17 -13.18 -20.64
CA GLY A 391 -14.10 -13.33 -21.77
C GLY A 391 -15.42 -12.55 -21.67
N LYS A 392 -15.61 -11.74 -20.61
CA LYS A 392 -16.84 -10.94 -20.44
C LYS A 392 -16.59 -9.47 -20.78
N PHE A 393 -17.51 -8.86 -21.51
CA PHE A 393 -17.48 -7.43 -21.82
C PHE A 393 -17.33 -6.56 -20.56
N ILE A 394 -16.35 -5.66 -20.62
CA ILE A 394 -16.07 -4.66 -19.57
C ILE A 394 -15.90 -3.24 -20.09
N GLY A 395 -15.84 -3.03 -21.41
CA GLY A 395 -15.65 -1.71 -21.97
C GLY A 395 -15.45 -1.71 -23.46
N GLN A 396 -15.20 -0.52 -23.99
CA GLN A 396 -14.91 -0.30 -25.40
C GLN A 396 -13.88 0.82 -25.58
N VAL A 397 -13.09 0.71 -26.64
CA VAL A 397 -12.18 1.76 -27.09
C VAL A 397 -12.39 1.94 -28.59
N ARG A 398 -12.56 3.18 -29.02
CA ARG A 398 -12.67 3.53 -30.43
C ARG A 398 -11.57 4.51 -30.79
N PHE A 399 -10.87 4.21 -31.87
CA PHE A 399 -9.96 5.12 -32.54
C PHE A 399 -10.56 5.54 -33.87
N ALA A 400 -10.46 6.83 -34.22
CA ALA A 400 -10.86 7.37 -35.51
C ALA A 400 -9.68 8.14 -36.11
N ALA A 401 -9.22 7.73 -37.29
CA ALA A 401 -8.09 8.31 -37.97
C ALA A 401 -8.51 9.52 -38.81
N GLU A 402 -7.80 10.63 -38.66
CA GLU A 402 -7.97 11.87 -39.41
C GLU A 402 -6.60 12.39 -39.84
N LYS A 403 -6.28 12.26 -41.13
CA LYS A 403 -4.96 12.61 -41.70
C LYS A 403 -3.82 11.90 -40.94
N THR A 404 -3.03 12.65 -40.17
CA THR A 404 -1.87 12.15 -39.40
C THR A 404 -2.16 11.98 -37.91
N ALA A 405 -3.39 12.21 -37.47
CA ALA A 405 -3.82 12.11 -36.09
C ALA A 405 -4.88 11.01 -35.93
N VAL A 406 -4.97 10.45 -34.73
CA VAL A 406 -6.00 9.48 -34.37
C VAL A 406 -6.69 9.95 -33.10
N THR A 407 -8.02 10.09 -33.12
CA THR A 407 -8.81 10.45 -31.94
C THR A 407 -9.25 9.20 -31.19
N VAL A 408 -8.96 9.12 -29.89
CA VAL A 408 -9.36 8.00 -29.01
C VAL A 408 -10.56 8.37 -28.15
N SER A 409 -11.50 7.42 -28.04
CA SER A 409 -12.64 7.43 -27.13
C SER A 409 -12.65 6.13 -26.35
N ILE A 410 -12.85 6.20 -25.04
CA ILE A 410 -12.90 5.02 -24.16
C ILE A 410 -14.11 5.08 -23.24
N SER A 411 -14.75 3.94 -23.01
CA SER A 411 -15.78 3.79 -21.98
C SER A 411 -15.59 2.47 -21.26
N VAL A 412 -15.66 2.52 -19.92
CA VAL A 412 -15.50 1.35 -19.05
C VAL A 412 -16.80 1.13 -18.30
N ALA A 413 -17.27 -0.11 -18.25
CA ALA A 413 -18.50 -0.49 -17.56
C ALA A 413 -18.44 -0.14 -16.07
N ALA A 414 -19.57 0.27 -15.50
CA ALA A 414 -19.66 0.71 -14.10
C ALA A 414 -18.98 -0.24 -13.11
N LYS A 415 -19.21 -1.55 -13.27
CA LYS A 415 -18.64 -2.62 -12.42
C LYS A 415 -17.10 -2.68 -12.40
N MET A 416 -16.42 -2.08 -13.39
CA MET A 416 -14.96 -2.07 -13.49
C MET A 416 -14.34 -0.70 -13.22
N ARG A 417 -15.13 0.35 -12.97
CA ARG A 417 -14.59 1.67 -12.65
C ARG A 417 -13.90 1.64 -11.29
N GLY A 418 -12.81 2.40 -11.14
CA GLY A 418 -11.99 2.38 -9.91
C GLY A 418 -11.18 1.09 -9.68
N SER A 419 -11.30 0.09 -10.56
CA SER A 419 -10.52 -1.15 -10.47
C SER A 419 -9.06 -0.99 -10.93
N GLY A 420 -8.78 0.02 -11.76
CA GLY A 420 -7.52 0.17 -12.50
C GLY A 420 -7.60 -0.36 -13.95
N ALA A 421 -8.66 -1.10 -14.31
CA ALA A 421 -8.83 -1.69 -15.63
C ALA A 421 -8.79 -0.67 -16.78
N GLY A 422 -9.31 0.55 -16.59
CA GLY A 422 -9.29 1.57 -17.65
C GLY A 422 -7.91 1.89 -18.20
N GLY A 423 -6.88 1.91 -17.34
CA GLY A 423 -5.49 2.14 -17.78
C GLY A 423 -4.94 0.95 -18.57
N ILE A 424 -5.24 -0.27 -18.12
CA ILE A 424 -4.84 -1.52 -18.79
C ILE A 424 -5.50 -1.59 -20.17
N ILE A 425 -6.81 -1.35 -20.25
CA ILE A 425 -7.58 -1.29 -21.49
C ILE A 425 -6.97 -0.28 -22.45
N LEU A 426 -6.67 0.94 -21.98
CA LEU A 426 -6.10 1.98 -22.83
C LEU A 426 -4.71 1.60 -23.37
N ARG A 427 -3.82 1.03 -22.55
CA ARG A 427 -2.49 0.59 -23.00
C ARG A 427 -2.58 -0.50 -24.06
N LYS A 428 -3.33 -1.58 -23.79
CA LYS A 428 -3.51 -2.68 -24.76
C LYS A 428 -4.18 -2.19 -26.04
N ALA A 429 -5.16 -1.29 -25.93
CA ALA A 429 -5.81 -0.69 -27.09
C ALA A 429 -4.84 0.18 -27.92
N LEU A 430 -3.93 0.92 -27.25
CA LEU A 430 -2.89 1.69 -27.93
C LEU A 430 -1.89 0.78 -28.66
N GLU A 431 -1.55 -0.39 -28.12
CA GLU A 431 -0.70 -1.38 -28.79
C GLU A 431 -1.36 -1.90 -30.08
N VAL A 432 -2.64 -2.30 -30.02
CA VAL A 432 -3.39 -2.71 -31.22
C VAL A 432 -3.50 -1.58 -32.23
N MET A 433 -3.73 -0.35 -31.76
CA MET A 433 -3.79 0.85 -32.59
C MET A 433 -2.45 1.13 -33.29
N ARG A 434 -1.31 0.92 -32.63
CA ARG A 434 0.02 1.10 -33.24
C ARG A 434 0.21 0.22 -34.47
N GLY A 435 -0.27 -1.03 -34.42
CA GLY A 435 -0.26 -1.94 -35.56
C GLY A 435 -1.24 -1.53 -36.67
N ALA A 436 -2.44 -1.07 -36.31
CA ALA A 436 -3.46 -0.68 -37.29
C ALA A 436 -3.17 0.66 -38.00
N TYR A 437 -2.53 1.62 -37.31
CA TYR A 437 -2.22 2.95 -37.85
C TYR A 437 -0.73 3.28 -37.67
N PRO A 438 0.18 2.62 -38.42
CA PRO A 438 1.61 2.77 -38.25
C PRO A 438 2.12 4.19 -38.54
N ARG A 439 1.40 4.95 -39.39
CA ARG A 439 1.73 6.33 -39.79
C ARG A 439 1.14 7.42 -38.89
N ALA A 440 0.36 7.07 -37.86
CA ALA A 440 -0.22 8.05 -36.95
C ALA A 440 0.89 8.73 -36.12
N ALA A 441 1.03 10.04 -36.27
CA ALA A 441 2.06 10.82 -35.57
C ALA A 441 1.66 11.16 -34.13
N LYS A 442 0.35 11.25 -33.85
CA LYS A 442 -0.21 11.64 -32.54
C LYS A 442 -1.57 11.01 -32.29
N VAL A 443 -1.85 10.71 -31.02
CA VAL A 443 -3.19 10.29 -30.56
C VAL A 443 -3.80 11.42 -29.75
N LEU A 444 -5.04 11.79 -30.05
CA LEU A 444 -5.78 12.89 -29.44
C LEU A 444 -6.94 12.37 -28.60
N ALA A 445 -7.19 13.00 -27.45
CA ALA A 445 -8.36 12.72 -26.62
C ALA A 445 -9.04 14.03 -26.21
N TYR A 446 -10.35 14.12 -26.44
CA TYR A 446 -11.18 15.25 -26.06
C TYR A 446 -11.97 14.90 -24.80
N ILE A 447 -11.77 15.67 -23.73
CA ILE A 447 -12.31 15.34 -22.41
C ILE A 447 -13.03 16.55 -21.83
N LYS A 448 -14.25 16.37 -21.31
CA LYS A 448 -14.95 17.44 -20.58
C LYS A 448 -14.15 17.89 -19.36
N ARG A 449 -14.25 19.18 -19.00
CA ARG A 449 -13.45 19.80 -17.93
C ARG A 449 -13.73 19.19 -16.55
N ASP A 450 -14.99 18.84 -16.31
CA ASP A 450 -15.52 18.22 -15.09
C ASP A 450 -15.20 16.71 -14.98
N ASN A 451 -14.90 16.03 -16.09
CA ASN A 451 -14.58 14.61 -16.12
C ASN A 451 -13.15 14.32 -15.60
N THR A 452 -12.99 14.46 -14.29
CA THR A 452 -11.73 14.24 -13.56
C THR A 452 -11.21 12.81 -13.69
N ALA A 453 -12.10 11.82 -13.80
CA ALA A 453 -11.71 10.42 -13.95
C ALA A 453 -10.98 10.16 -15.27
N SER A 454 -11.53 10.63 -16.39
CA SER A 454 -10.86 10.50 -17.69
C SER A 454 -9.58 11.32 -17.75
N ARG A 455 -9.55 12.54 -17.20
CA ARG A 455 -8.31 13.36 -17.17
C ARG A 455 -7.16 12.59 -16.49
N LYS A 456 -7.40 12.07 -15.29
CA LYS A 456 -6.41 11.25 -14.55
C LYS A 456 -6.03 9.97 -15.29
N LEU A 457 -6.99 9.32 -15.96
CA LEU A 457 -6.73 8.12 -16.76
C LEU A 457 -5.75 8.43 -17.91
N PHE A 458 -6.00 9.47 -18.69
CA PHE A 458 -5.16 9.82 -19.83
C PHE A 458 -3.78 10.32 -19.38
N GLU A 459 -3.72 11.16 -18.35
CA GLU A 459 -2.46 11.65 -17.77
C GLU A 459 -1.58 10.50 -17.25
N ALA A 460 -2.17 9.54 -16.52
CA ALA A 460 -1.45 8.37 -16.02
C ALA A 460 -0.95 7.42 -17.11
N ASN A 461 -1.45 7.54 -18.35
CA ASN A 461 -1.01 6.76 -19.51
C ASN A 461 -0.26 7.63 -20.54
N GLY A 462 0.40 8.70 -20.08
CA GLY A 462 1.37 9.46 -20.87
C GLY A 462 0.78 10.55 -21.78
N PHE A 463 -0.52 10.82 -21.71
CA PHE A 463 -1.10 11.95 -22.45
C PHE A 463 -0.83 13.27 -21.71
N LYS A 464 -0.55 14.32 -22.47
CA LYS A 464 -0.36 15.69 -21.96
C LYS A 464 -1.47 16.59 -22.46
N LYS A 465 -2.03 17.45 -21.61
CA LYS A 465 -2.96 18.50 -22.03
C LYS A 465 -2.22 19.50 -22.93
N ILE A 466 -2.79 19.82 -24.08
CA ILE A 466 -2.19 20.72 -25.09
C ILE A 466 -3.09 21.88 -25.49
N GLY A 467 -4.35 21.93 -25.06
CA GLY A 467 -5.26 23.02 -25.41
C GLY A 467 -6.67 22.84 -24.88
N GLU A 468 -7.53 23.81 -25.22
CA GLU A 468 -8.94 23.84 -24.81
C GLU A 468 -9.90 24.19 -25.96
N PRO A 469 -10.06 23.31 -26.96
CA PRO A 469 -10.88 23.62 -28.12
C PRO A 469 -12.38 23.64 -27.80
N TRP A 470 -13.14 24.33 -28.66
CA TRP A 470 -14.59 24.25 -28.70
C TRP A 470 -15.02 23.14 -29.69
N VAL A 471 -15.84 22.21 -29.22
CA VAL A 471 -16.39 21.10 -30.03
C VAL A 471 -17.88 20.99 -29.72
N ASN A 472 -18.73 21.11 -30.74
CA ASN A 472 -20.20 21.08 -30.60
C ASN A 472 -20.73 22.02 -29.49
N GLY A 473 -20.21 23.25 -29.44
CA GLY A 473 -20.60 24.25 -28.43
C GLY A 473 -20.06 23.98 -27.01
N LEU A 474 -19.24 22.94 -26.81
CA LEU A 474 -18.64 22.61 -25.53
C LEU A 474 -17.13 22.92 -25.53
N LYS A 475 -16.66 23.60 -24.47
CA LYS A 475 -15.23 23.79 -24.23
C LYS A 475 -14.64 22.55 -23.58
N LEU A 476 -13.77 21.83 -24.30
CA LEU A 476 -13.16 20.57 -23.88
C LEU A 476 -11.67 20.76 -23.58
N TYR A 477 -11.06 19.85 -22.82
CA TYR A 477 -9.61 19.73 -22.76
C TYR A 477 -9.13 18.76 -23.83
N LEU A 478 -8.13 19.20 -24.59
CA LEU A 478 -7.45 18.38 -25.59
C LEU A 478 -6.17 17.80 -25.00
N TYR A 479 -6.10 16.48 -25.00
CA TYR A 479 -4.93 15.72 -24.58
C TYR A 479 -4.25 15.08 -25.79
N ARG A 480 -2.92 15.05 -25.77
CA ARG A 480 -2.08 14.45 -26.81
C ARG A 480 -1.16 13.40 -26.21
N TYR A 481 -1.15 12.23 -26.81
CA TYR A 481 -0.09 11.24 -26.67
C TYR A 481 0.81 11.30 -27.90
N SER A 482 2.07 11.65 -27.67
CA SER A 482 3.11 11.67 -28.71
C SER A 482 3.88 10.37 -28.62
N ARG A 483 4.16 9.74 -29.76
CA ARG A 483 5.17 8.67 -29.81
C ARG A 483 6.47 9.25 -29.25
N GLY A 484 6.99 8.67 -28.17
CA GLY A 484 8.33 9.02 -27.71
C GLY A 484 9.34 8.67 -28.80
N LYS A 485 10.33 9.53 -29.04
CA LYS A 485 11.53 9.23 -29.83
C LYS A 485 12.50 8.25 -29.12
N TYR A 486 12.05 7.56 -28.07
CA TYR A 486 12.89 6.79 -27.16
C TYR A 486 12.26 5.43 -26.86
N GLU A 487 12.09 4.60 -27.89
CA GLU A 487 11.93 3.15 -27.78
C GLU A 487 12.68 2.54 -28.97
N ASN A 488 14.01 2.49 -28.86
CA ASN A 488 14.90 1.54 -29.53
C ASN A 488 15.68 0.84 -28.43
#